data_AF-Q6MMN3-F1
#
_entry.id   AF-Q6MMN3-F1
#
_cell.length_a   1.000
_cell.length_b   1.000
_cell.length_c   1.000
_cell.angle_alpha   90.00
_cell.angle_beta   90.00
_cell.angle_gamma   90.00
#
_symmetry.space_group_name_H-M   'P 1'
#
loop_
_entity.id
_entity.type
_entity.pdbx_description
1 polymer ?
#
loop_
_entity_poly.entity_id
_entity_poly.type
_entity_poly.pdbx_seq_one_letter_code
_entity_poly.pdbx_strand_id
1 'polypeptide(L)'
;MSEGTADKFGMRSVFGVVFLFLMQAQAFEISKQSGKLILSGACEEGKSIYSSLARWSTNAKTGKTCDPVAVAGESGGSCNLDITDCVPEHVVKYHGARPEVDGPNCWNLSLVMSKILPAMRYSTPEEMNFYMRPPLCRALKDGEKKEPGDVGAIRQIAGFNKTEEYHGFIYIDEKIAYSKNGFSNMAPYELQTLDKVYRTYEVPDKPGCRQNVINSKSSQCGQAVAFYRCDSMDEYLEKNKNVPDQVRESFKNMDAAENCVQEALFKGDTLSVEARKNLRDTGLALVEYLQSAKSKPEVAKMKAEERDFLLGSLQLRLAALGDQLEFVAMERQDGEAFKASGELKYVAEMLQASAKQLKKGARK
;
A
#
# COMPACT_ATOMS: atom_id res chain seq x y z
N MET A 1 7.71 -12.46 -82.58
CA MET A 1 8.81 -13.09 -81.82
C MET A 1 8.68 -12.65 -80.38
N SER A 2 8.48 -13.49 -79.38
CA SER A 2 8.15 -14.91 -79.25
C SER A 2 7.86 -15.10 -77.75
N GLU A 3 6.81 -15.86 -77.44
CA GLU A 3 6.72 -16.90 -76.37
C GLU A 3 7.21 -16.52 -74.95
N GLY A 4 6.43 -16.62 -73.87
CA GLY A 4 5.41 -17.62 -73.54
C GLY A 4 5.97 -18.63 -72.53
N THR A 5 5.35 -18.72 -71.34
CA THR A 5 5.29 -19.80 -70.31
C THR A 5 5.20 -19.14 -68.93
N ALA A 6 4.08 -19.07 -68.21
CA ALA A 6 3.14 -20.10 -67.74
C ALA A 6 3.85 -21.26 -67.05
N ASP A 7 3.94 -21.21 -65.72
CA ASP A 7 3.85 -22.44 -64.94
C ASP A 7 3.07 -22.28 -63.63
N LYS A 8 2.12 -23.20 -63.50
CA LYS A 8 1.21 -23.42 -62.38
C LYS A 8 1.89 -24.40 -61.43
N PHE A 9 1.95 -24.11 -60.14
CA PHE A 9 1.92 -25.19 -59.14
C PHE A 9 1.16 -24.73 -57.91
N GLY A 10 -0.03 -25.30 -57.76
CA GLY A 10 -0.87 -25.12 -56.59
C GLY A 10 -0.35 -25.98 -55.44
N MET A 11 -0.26 -25.35 -54.27
CA MET A 11 -0.15 -26.08 -53.01
C MET A 11 -1.23 -25.52 -52.08
N ARG A 12 -2.40 -26.17 -52.11
CA ARG A 12 -3.48 -25.99 -51.14
C ARG A 12 -2.98 -26.52 -49.80
N SER A 13 -2.29 -25.68 -49.03
CA SER A 13 -2.10 -25.95 -47.60
C SER A 13 -3.44 -25.74 -46.91
N VAL A 14 -4.08 -26.86 -46.60
CA VAL A 14 -5.17 -26.93 -45.62
C VAL A 14 -4.55 -26.56 -44.27
N PHE A 15 -4.51 -25.26 -43.97
CA PHE A 15 -4.28 -24.78 -42.62
C PHE A 15 -5.48 -25.23 -41.79
N GLY A 16 -5.36 -26.40 -41.17
CA GLY A 16 -6.20 -26.78 -40.06
C GLY A 16 -6.04 -25.71 -38.99
N VAL A 17 -7.03 -24.83 -38.88
CA VAL A 17 -7.19 -23.94 -37.74
C VAL A 17 -7.50 -24.84 -36.57
N VAL A 18 -6.46 -25.37 -35.94
CA VAL A 18 -6.54 -25.96 -34.61
C VAL A 18 -6.88 -24.79 -33.71
N PHE A 19 -8.18 -24.57 -33.50
CA PHE A 19 -8.71 -23.81 -32.38
C PHE A 19 -8.25 -24.54 -31.11
N LEU A 20 -7.00 -24.30 -30.70
CA LEU A 20 -6.60 -24.43 -29.32
C LEU A 20 -7.44 -23.41 -28.57
N PHE A 21 -8.63 -23.85 -28.15
CA PHE A 21 -9.25 -23.31 -26.95
C PHE A 21 -8.24 -23.58 -25.83
N LEU A 22 -7.28 -22.67 -25.69
CA LEU A 22 -6.57 -22.47 -24.46
C LEU A 22 -7.68 -22.31 -23.43
N MET A 23 -7.94 -23.39 -22.70
CA MET A 23 -8.66 -23.38 -21.46
C MET A 23 -7.90 -22.40 -20.59
N GLN A 24 -8.22 -21.10 -20.71
CA GLN A 24 -7.82 -20.11 -19.74
C GLN A 24 -8.43 -20.65 -18.45
N ALA A 25 -7.57 -21.21 -17.60
CA ALA A 25 -7.96 -21.62 -16.26
C ALA A 25 -8.79 -20.47 -15.72
N GLN A 26 -10.08 -20.74 -15.45
CA GLN A 26 -11.02 -19.69 -15.11
C GLN A 26 -10.55 -19.11 -13.79
N ALA A 27 -9.85 -17.97 -13.88
CA ALA A 27 -9.39 -17.24 -12.72
C ALA A 27 -10.62 -16.89 -11.87
N PHE A 28 -10.45 -16.95 -10.55
CA PHE A 28 -11.49 -16.48 -9.65
C PHE A 28 -11.78 -14.99 -9.88
N GLU A 29 -13.01 -14.59 -9.60
CA GLU A 29 -13.48 -13.21 -9.62
C GLU A 29 -13.97 -12.81 -8.23
N ILE A 30 -13.69 -11.57 -7.82
CA ILE A 30 -14.23 -10.99 -6.59
C ILE A 30 -15.04 -9.76 -6.94
N SER A 31 -16.35 -9.85 -6.71
CA SER A 31 -17.30 -8.78 -7.02
C SER A 31 -18.01 -8.31 -5.76
N LYS A 32 -18.47 -7.05 -5.77
CA LYS A 32 -19.28 -6.48 -4.68
C LYS A 32 -20.76 -6.53 -5.09
N GLN A 33 -21.57 -7.29 -4.37
CA GLN A 33 -22.99 -7.49 -4.65
C GLN A 33 -23.82 -7.16 -3.41
N SER A 34 -24.70 -6.17 -3.49
CA SER A 34 -25.58 -5.77 -2.38
C SER A 34 -24.83 -5.53 -1.06
N GLY A 35 -23.64 -4.93 -1.13
CA GLY A 35 -22.78 -4.66 0.02
C GLY A 35 -21.91 -5.84 0.49
N LYS A 36 -22.06 -7.03 -0.09
CA LYS A 36 -21.26 -8.23 0.20
C LYS A 36 -20.15 -8.40 -0.81
N LEU A 37 -19.05 -9.02 -0.41
CA LEU A 37 -17.98 -9.46 -1.31
C LEU A 37 -18.18 -10.93 -1.65
N ILE A 38 -18.34 -11.22 -2.94
CA ILE A 38 -18.58 -12.57 -3.46
C ILE A 38 -17.35 -13.03 -4.26
N LEU A 39 -16.77 -14.14 -3.83
CA LEU A 39 -15.72 -14.86 -4.54
C LEU A 39 -16.35 -15.93 -5.42
N SER A 40 -16.24 -15.77 -6.73
CA SER A 40 -16.78 -16.68 -7.75
C SER A 40 -15.63 -17.39 -8.48
N GLY A 41 -15.77 -18.69 -8.74
CA GLY A 41 -14.74 -19.45 -9.47
C GLY A 41 -14.85 -20.95 -9.24
N ALA A 42 -13.79 -21.70 -9.57
CA ALA A 42 -13.74 -23.14 -9.31
C ALA A 42 -13.76 -23.43 -7.80
N CYS A 43 -14.58 -24.39 -7.35
CA CYS A 43 -14.79 -24.66 -5.91
C CYS A 43 -13.50 -24.90 -5.13
N GLU A 44 -12.61 -25.75 -5.64
CA GLU A 44 -11.36 -26.08 -4.96
C GLU A 44 -10.42 -24.88 -4.82
N GLU A 45 -10.37 -24.02 -5.84
CA GLU A 45 -9.61 -22.78 -5.78
C GLU A 45 -10.25 -21.75 -4.84
N GLY A 46 -11.57 -21.60 -4.91
CA GLY A 46 -12.35 -20.74 -4.04
C GLY A 46 -12.15 -21.07 -2.56
N LYS A 47 -12.22 -22.36 -2.18
CA LYS A 47 -11.98 -22.83 -0.81
C LYS A 47 -10.56 -22.53 -0.32
N SER A 48 -9.56 -22.69 -1.18
CA SER A 48 -8.17 -22.34 -0.86
C SER A 48 -8.03 -20.86 -0.55
N ILE A 49 -8.57 -19.99 -1.41
CA ILE A 49 -8.52 -18.54 -1.24
C ILE A 49 -9.31 -18.12 0.00
N TYR A 50 -10.51 -18.66 0.20
CA TYR A 50 -11.35 -18.43 1.37
C TYR A 50 -10.58 -18.70 2.67
N SER A 51 -9.85 -19.82 2.73
CA SER A 51 -9.03 -20.20 3.89
C SER A 51 -7.87 -19.22 4.15
N SER A 52 -7.24 -18.69 3.08
CA SER A 52 -6.19 -17.67 3.20
C SER A 52 -6.75 -16.33 3.68
N LEU A 53 -7.93 -15.93 3.18
CA LEU A 53 -8.64 -14.73 3.62
C LEU A 53 -9.04 -14.84 5.10
N ALA A 54 -9.64 -15.95 5.51
CA ALA A 54 -9.99 -16.20 6.92
C ALA A 54 -8.78 -16.04 7.87
N ARG A 55 -7.61 -16.56 7.45
CA ARG A 55 -6.36 -16.40 8.20
C ARG A 55 -5.89 -14.94 8.21
N TRP A 56 -6.03 -14.22 7.11
CA TRP A 56 -5.73 -12.78 7.08
C TRP A 56 -6.59 -11.98 8.05
N SER A 57 -7.91 -12.23 8.08
CA SER A 57 -8.84 -11.58 9.02
C SER A 57 -8.41 -11.82 10.48
N THR A 58 -7.98 -13.04 10.78
CA THR A 58 -7.44 -13.41 12.10
C THR A 58 -6.14 -12.64 12.41
N ASN A 59 -5.18 -12.64 11.50
CA ASN A 59 -3.89 -11.95 11.64
C ASN A 59 -4.09 -10.43 11.81
N ALA A 60 -5.03 -9.85 11.07
CA ALA A 60 -5.37 -8.43 11.14
C ALA A 60 -6.16 -8.05 12.41
N LYS A 61 -6.48 -9.01 13.29
CA LYS A 61 -7.23 -8.81 14.55
C LYS A 61 -8.55 -8.06 14.31
N THR A 62 -9.30 -8.43 13.27
CA THR A 62 -10.55 -7.76 12.89
C THR A 62 -11.68 -8.00 13.89
N GLY A 63 -11.54 -9.00 14.76
CA GLY A 63 -12.61 -9.48 15.63
C GLY A 63 -13.71 -10.26 14.90
N LYS A 64 -13.62 -10.40 13.57
CA LYS A 64 -14.54 -11.18 12.76
C LYS A 64 -14.07 -12.63 12.65
N THR A 65 -15.00 -13.56 12.71
CA THR A 65 -14.75 -14.98 12.51
C THR A 65 -15.33 -15.43 11.18
N CYS A 66 -14.47 -15.94 10.31
CA CYS A 66 -14.84 -16.60 9.07
C CYS A 66 -14.40 -18.06 9.20
N ASP A 67 -15.34 -19.00 9.20
CA ASP A 67 -15.09 -20.42 9.44
C ASP A 67 -14.83 -21.15 8.11
N PRO A 68 -13.58 -21.61 7.84
CA PRO A 68 -13.28 -22.38 6.63
C PRO A 68 -14.06 -23.70 6.52
N VAL A 69 -14.58 -24.24 7.64
CA VAL A 69 -15.36 -25.48 7.63
C VAL A 69 -16.73 -25.29 6.99
N ALA A 70 -17.30 -24.08 7.08
CA ALA A 70 -18.62 -23.78 6.52
C ALA A 70 -18.70 -23.99 5.01
N VAL A 71 -17.58 -23.86 4.30
CA VAL A 71 -17.50 -24.01 2.83
C VAL A 71 -17.02 -25.41 2.40
N ALA A 72 -16.68 -26.31 3.33
CA ALA A 72 -16.13 -27.62 3.01
C ALA A 72 -17.11 -28.52 2.21
N GLY A 73 -18.41 -28.39 2.48
CA GLY A 73 -19.47 -29.20 1.87
C GLY A 73 -19.88 -28.80 0.45
N GLU A 74 -19.41 -27.67 -0.08
CA GLU A 74 -19.74 -27.27 -1.45
C GLU A 74 -19.00 -28.15 -2.47
N SER A 75 -19.75 -29.03 -3.15
CA SER A 75 -19.25 -29.86 -4.25
C SER A 75 -19.83 -29.35 -5.57
N GLY A 76 -18.97 -29.05 -6.55
CA GLY A 76 -19.39 -28.56 -7.85
C GLY A 76 -18.22 -28.12 -8.72
N GLY A 77 -18.50 -27.78 -9.98
CA GLY A 77 -17.50 -27.18 -10.87
C GLY A 77 -17.19 -25.71 -10.53
N SER A 78 -18.15 -25.00 -9.94
CA SER A 78 -18.03 -23.59 -9.53
C SER A 78 -18.78 -23.29 -8.22
N CYS A 79 -18.26 -22.34 -7.44
CA CYS A 79 -18.84 -21.85 -6.18
C CYS A 79 -18.99 -20.32 -6.19
N ASN A 80 -19.87 -19.82 -5.34
CA ASN A 80 -19.98 -18.40 -4.98
C ASN A 80 -19.90 -18.27 -3.47
N LEU A 81 -18.75 -17.85 -2.96
CA LEU A 81 -18.47 -17.76 -1.53
C LEU A 81 -18.60 -16.31 -1.04
N ASP A 82 -19.41 -16.08 0.00
CA ASP A 82 -19.45 -14.78 0.69
C ASP A 82 -18.19 -14.63 1.56
N ILE A 83 -17.30 -13.74 1.16
CA ILE A 83 -16.01 -13.50 1.84
C ILE A 83 -16.03 -12.22 2.71
N THR A 84 -17.20 -11.62 2.91
CA THR A 84 -17.33 -10.31 3.60
C THR A 84 -16.73 -10.30 5.00
N ASP A 85 -16.86 -11.41 5.75
CA ASP A 85 -16.32 -11.54 7.11
C ASP A 85 -14.92 -12.18 7.15
N CYS A 86 -14.42 -12.60 5.99
CA CYS A 86 -13.09 -13.18 5.82
C CYS A 86 -12.04 -12.12 5.48
N VAL A 87 -12.40 -10.84 5.45
CA VAL A 87 -11.47 -9.76 5.12
C VAL A 87 -11.59 -8.59 6.09
N PRO A 88 -10.54 -7.77 6.24
CA PRO A 88 -10.61 -6.55 7.01
C PRO A 88 -11.72 -5.61 6.52
N GLU A 89 -12.31 -4.84 7.43
CA GLU A 89 -13.38 -3.87 7.12
C GLU A 89 -12.99 -2.90 6.00
N HIS A 90 -11.71 -2.49 5.97
CA HIS A 90 -11.17 -1.67 4.90
C HIS A 90 -11.42 -2.27 3.50
N VAL A 91 -11.24 -3.58 3.34
CA VAL A 91 -11.46 -4.27 2.06
C VAL A 91 -12.94 -4.29 1.70
N VAL A 92 -13.83 -4.57 2.66
CA VAL A 92 -15.29 -4.51 2.45
C VAL A 92 -15.72 -3.11 2.00
N LYS A 93 -15.17 -2.08 2.64
CA LYS A 93 -15.48 -0.68 2.33
C LYS A 93 -14.98 -0.29 0.94
N TYR A 94 -13.72 -0.56 0.64
CA TYR A 94 -13.02 0.04 -0.50
C TYR A 94 -12.82 -0.86 -1.72
N HIS A 95 -13.12 -2.16 -1.67
CA HIS A 95 -13.02 -3.01 -2.87
C HIS A 95 -13.93 -2.48 -4.00
N GLY A 96 -13.34 -2.24 -5.16
CA GLY A 96 -13.97 -1.60 -6.33
C GLY A 96 -14.19 -0.09 -6.20
N ALA A 97 -13.94 0.50 -5.02
CA ALA A 97 -14.09 1.93 -4.81
C ALA A 97 -12.96 2.71 -5.50
N ARG A 98 -13.31 3.92 -5.94
CA ARG A 98 -12.42 4.91 -6.53
C ARG A 98 -12.50 6.17 -5.66
N PRO A 99 -11.38 6.77 -5.24
CA PRO A 99 -11.46 8.09 -4.61
C PRO A 99 -12.00 9.11 -5.64
N GLU A 100 -12.54 10.22 -5.17
CA GLU A 100 -13.03 11.28 -6.08
C GLU A 100 -11.87 12.06 -6.71
N VAL A 101 -10.70 12.02 -6.09
CA VAL A 101 -9.50 12.75 -6.50
C VAL A 101 -8.25 11.89 -6.47
N ASP A 102 -7.22 12.27 -7.22
CA ASP A 102 -5.92 11.62 -7.17
C ASP A 102 -5.27 11.74 -5.79
N GLY A 103 -4.42 10.77 -5.46
CA GLY A 103 -3.60 10.81 -4.25
C GLY A 103 -3.47 9.47 -3.57
N PRO A 104 -4.53 8.92 -2.94
CA PRO A 104 -4.47 7.60 -2.32
C PRO A 104 -3.89 6.55 -3.27
N ASN A 105 -2.75 5.98 -2.93
CA ASN A 105 -1.96 5.15 -3.84
C ASN A 105 -1.60 3.80 -3.24
N CYS A 106 -0.86 2.99 -4.00
CA CYS A 106 -0.45 1.65 -3.62
C CYS A 106 0.40 1.59 -2.35
N TRP A 107 1.29 2.56 -2.12
CA TRP A 107 2.11 2.62 -0.93
C TRP A 107 1.27 2.91 0.32
N ASN A 108 0.40 3.91 0.22
CA ASN A 108 -0.48 4.26 1.32
C ASN A 108 -1.42 3.10 1.69
N LEU A 109 -1.97 2.39 0.70
CA LEU A 109 -2.74 1.17 0.94
C LEU A 109 -1.98 0.17 1.80
N SER A 110 -0.73 -0.14 1.45
CA SER A 110 0.10 -1.07 2.22
C SER A 110 0.30 -0.60 3.67
N LEU A 111 0.55 0.70 3.87
CA LEU A 111 0.77 1.28 5.19
C LEU A 111 -0.50 1.30 6.04
N VAL A 112 -1.66 1.59 5.46
CA VAL A 112 -2.97 1.57 6.15
C VAL A 112 -3.37 0.15 6.51
N MET A 113 -3.23 -0.79 5.59
CA MET A 113 -3.54 -2.20 5.86
C MET A 113 -2.63 -2.84 6.91
N SER A 114 -1.40 -2.32 7.06
CA SER A 114 -0.47 -2.69 8.14
C SER A 114 -0.71 -1.93 9.44
N LYS A 115 -1.71 -1.05 9.49
CA LYS A 115 -2.01 -0.17 10.64
C LYS A 115 -0.82 0.69 11.08
N ILE A 116 0.05 1.04 10.13
CA ILE A 116 1.12 2.02 10.33
C ILE A 116 0.57 3.43 10.17
N LEU A 117 -0.34 3.60 9.20
CA LEU A 117 -1.12 4.82 8.99
C LEU A 117 -2.60 4.55 9.29
N PRO A 118 -3.32 5.52 9.86
CA PRO A 118 -4.73 5.39 10.21
C PRO A 118 -5.68 5.53 9.02
N ALA A 119 -5.25 6.24 7.97
CA ALA A 119 -6.17 6.71 6.93
C ALA A 119 -5.55 6.77 5.53
N MET A 120 -6.43 6.67 4.54
CA MET A 120 -6.11 6.71 3.13
C MET A 120 -5.82 8.13 2.65
N ARG A 121 -4.65 8.31 2.05
CA ARG A 121 -4.13 9.56 1.47
C ARG A 121 -2.97 9.26 0.53
N TYR A 122 -2.42 10.26 -0.12
CA TYR A 122 -1.16 10.10 -0.84
C TYR A 122 -0.03 9.72 0.12
N SER A 123 0.83 8.80 -0.30
CA SER A 123 2.12 8.47 0.34
C SER A 123 3.22 8.58 -0.69
N THR A 124 4.42 9.01 -0.29
CA THR A 124 5.57 9.06 -1.20
C THR A 124 6.37 7.74 -1.18
N PRO A 125 7.22 7.48 -2.19
CA PRO A 125 8.22 6.42 -2.14
C PRO A 125 9.12 6.49 -0.90
N GLU A 126 9.51 7.69 -0.49
CA GLU A 126 10.37 7.92 0.68
C GLU A 126 9.66 7.53 1.97
N GLU A 127 8.37 7.85 2.10
CA GLU A 127 7.56 7.45 3.24
C GLU A 127 7.41 5.93 3.34
N MET A 128 7.12 5.27 2.22
CA MET A 128 7.07 3.80 2.18
C MET A 128 8.40 3.19 2.63
N ASN A 129 9.51 3.58 2.00
CA ASN A 129 10.84 3.09 2.34
C ASN A 129 11.23 3.41 3.79
N PHE A 130 10.76 4.54 4.33
CA PHE A 130 10.97 4.87 5.73
C PHE A 130 10.36 3.83 6.67
N TYR A 131 9.11 3.45 6.45
CA TYR A 131 8.40 2.50 7.30
C TYR A 131 8.77 1.04 7.05
N MET A 132 9.21 0.67 5.84
CA MET A 132 9.69 -0.69 5.52
C MET A 132 11.01 -1.09 6.23
N ARG A 133 11.51 -0.25 7.15
CA ARG A 133 12.72 -0.48 7.94
C ARG A 133 12.37 -0.56 9.43
N PRO A 134 13.26 -1.11 10.27
CA PRO A 134 13.08 -1.08 11.71
C PRO A 134 12.88 0.36 12.20
N PRO A 135 12.03 0.56 13.23
CA PRO A 135 11.54 -0.46 14.15
C PRO A 135 10.17 -1.08 13.79
N LEU A 136 9.39 -0.51 12.86
CA LEU A 136 8.05 -1.02 12.57
C LEU A 136 8.06 -2.26 11.70
N CYS A 137 8.81 -2.24 10.60
CA CYS A 137 8.87 -3.35 9.67
C CYS A 137 10.23 -4.01 9.67
N ARG A 138 10.24 -5.29 9.34
CA ARG A 138 11.44 -6.05 8.98
C ARG A 138 11.23 -6.71 7.63
N ALA A 139 12.29 -6.78 6.83
CA ALA A 139 12.31 -7.66 5.68
C ALA A 139 12.19 -9.13 6.15
N LEU A 140 11.43 -9.93 5.41
CA LEU A 140 11.42 -11.37 5.61
C LEU A 140 12.78 -11.96 5.21
N LYS A 141 13.23 -12.98 5.93
CA LYS A 141 14.46 -13.71 5.58
C LYS A 141 14.22 -14.61 4.37
N ASP A 142 15.28 -15.01 3.68
CA ASP A 142 15.16 -16.02 2.63
C ASP A 142 14.61 -17.34 3.21
N GLY A 143 13.69 -17.96 2.49
CA GLY A 143 12.95 -19.15 2.93
C GLY A 143 11.94 -18.93 4.07
N GLU A 144 11.84 -17.73 4.66
CA GLU A 144 10.81 -17.44 5.65
C GLU A 144 9.41 -17.54 5.01
N LYS A 145 8.47 -18.21 5.69
CA LYS A 145 7.11 -18.37 5.16
C LYS A 145 6.38 -17.03 5.21
N LYS A 146 5.87 -16.61 4.05
CA LYS A 146 4.98 -15.45 3.93
C LYS A 146 3.64 -15.74 4.64
N GLU A 147 3.08 -14.75 5.27
CA GLU A 147 1.81 -14.82 5.97
C GLU A 147 0.81 -13.82 5.37
N PRO A 148 -0.49 -14.16 5.35
CA PRO A 148 -1.50 -13.20 4.93
C PRO A 148 -1.45 -11.94 5.79
N GLY A 149 -1.31 -10.79 5.13
CA GLY A 149 -1.08 -9.48 5.77
C GLY A 149 0.34 -8.94 5.63
N ASP A 150 1.31 -9.76 5.21
CA ASP A 150 2.66 -9.27 4.91
C ASP A 150 2.61 -8.24 3.75
N VAL A 151 3.47 -7.23 3.80
CA VAL A 151 3.56 -6.20 2.76
C VAL A 151 4.49 -6.67 1.65
N GLY A 152 4.00 -6.69 0.41
CA GLY A 152 4.82 -6.85 -0.77
C GLY A 152 5.24 -5.49 -1.33
N ALA A 153 6.54 -5.29 -1.55
CA ALA A 153 7.10 -4.08 -2.15
C ALA A 153 7.82 -4.44 -3.45
N ILE A 154 7.26 -4.02 -4.58
CA ILE A 154 7.90 -4.12 -5.90
C ILE A 154 8.83 -2.93 -6.07
N ARG A 155 10.07 -3.21 -6.44
CA ARG A 155 11.10 -2.20 -6.65
C ARG A 155 11.74 -2.33 -8.01
N GLN A 156 12.07 -1.18 -8.59
CA GLN A 156 12.92 -1.11 -9.76
C GLN A 156 14.39 -1.22 -9.33
N ILE A 157 15.16 -2.06 -10.01
CA ILE A 157 16.60 -2.21 -9.82
C ILE A 157 17.30 -1.20 -10.74
N ALA A 158 17.62 -0.02 -10.20
CA ALA A 158 18.22 1.10 -10.93
C ALA A 158 19.77 1.03 -11.05
N GLY A 159 20.37 -0.10 -10.66
CA GLY A 159 21.80 -0.35 -10.74
C GLY A 159 22.36 -1.12 -9.54
N PHE A 160 23.69 -1.17 -9.41
CA PHE A 160 24.34 -1.90 -8.33
C PHE A 160 23.94 -1.33 -6.96
N ASN A 161 23.20 -2.11 -6.17
CA ASN A 161 22.67 -1.74 -4.85
C ASN A 161 21.77 -0.49 -4.84
N LYS A 162 21.16 -0.15 -5.99
CA LYS A 162 20.18 0.92 -6.08
C LYS A 162 18.83 0.33 -6.41
N THR A 163 17.86 0.58 -5.53
CA THR A 163 16.47 0.19 -5.72
C THR A 163 15.56 1.37 -5.46
N GLU A 164 14.52 1.52 -6.26
CA GLU A 164 13.50 2.55 -6.12
C GLU A 164 12.14 1.89 -5.88
N GLU A 165 11.36 2.41 -4.93
CA GLU A 165 10.02 1.89 -4.63
C GLU A 165 9.12 2.13 -5.84
N TYR A 166 8.48 1.08 -6.34
CA TYR A 166 7.65 1.15 -7.55
C TYR A 166 6.18 0.86 -7.26
N HIS A 167 5.90 -0.15 -6.44
CA HIS A 167 4.53 -0.50 -6.04
C HIS A 167 4.47 -1.19 -4.68
N GLY A 168 3.38 -0.97 -3.93
CA GLY A 168 3.05 -1.68 -2.68
C GLY A 168 1.76 -2.47 -2.79
N PHE A 169 1.71 -3.66 -2.20
CA PHE A 169 0.51 -4.47 -2.05
C PHE A 169 0.50 -5.23 -0.73
N ILE A 170 -0.65 -5.82 -0.38
CA ILE A 170 -0.75 -6.77 0.74
C ILE A 170 -0.80 -8.18 0.18
N TYR A 171 0.16 -9.00 0.60
CA TYR A 171 0.20 -10.41 0.31
C TYR A 171 -0.86 -11.13 1.13
N ILE A 172 -1.65 -11.99 0.48
CA ILE A 172 -2.61 -12.86 1.15
C ILE A 172 -2.14 -14.30 0.99
N ASP A 173 -1.95 -14.75 -0.26
CA ASP A 173 -1.26 -16.00 -0.58
C ASP A 173 -0.61 -15.93 -1.97
N GLU A 174 -0.11 -17.06 -2.48
CA GLU A 174 0.52 -17.15 -3.80
C GLU A 174 -0.45 -16.94 -4.98
N LYS A 175 -1.76 -16.89 -4.73
CA LYS A 175 -2.80 -16.69 -5.75
C LYS A 175 -3.44 -15.31 -5.67
N ILE A 176 -3.56 -14.71 -4.49
CA ILE A 176 -4.32 -13.47 -4.27
C ILE A 176 -3.52 -12.42 -3.49
N ALA A 177 -3.74 -11.17 -3.88
CA ALA A 177 -3.22 -9.99 -3.21
C ALA A 177 -4.30 -8.91 -3.13
N TYR A 178 -4.13 -7.97 -2.20
CA TYR A 178 -4.92 -6.74 -2.15
C TYR A 178 -4.04 -5.57 -2.55
N SER A 179 -4.40 -4.87 -3.63
CA SER A 179 -3.60 -3.73 -4.11
C SER A 179 -4.46 -2.66 -4.79
N LYS A 180 -3.85 -1.49 -5.03
CA LYS A 180 -4.39 -0.41 -5.87
C LYS A 180 -3.39 -0.12 -6.97
N ASN A 181 -3.76 -0.28 -8.23
CA ASN A 181 -2.79 -0.21 -9.32
C ASN A 181 -2.52 1.24 -9.80
N GLY A 182 -1.80 2.02 -8.98
CA GLY A 182 -1.39 3.41 -9.29
C GLY A 182 -2.05 4.46 -8.38
N PHE A 183 -1.69 5.73 -8.59
CA PHE A 183 -2.20 6.86 -7.77
C PHE A 183 -3.49 7.50 -8.32
N SER A 184 -3.82 7.26 -9.59
CA SER A 184 -5.00 7.85 -10.22
C SER A 184 -6.30 7.44 -9.53
N ASN A 185 -7.25 8.36 -9.43
CA ASN A 185 -8.60 8.14 -8.95
C ASN A 185 -9.37 7.08 -9.77
N MET A 186 -8.98 6.85 -11.03
CA MET A 186 -9.58 5.83 -11.88
C MET A 186 -9.16 4.40 -11.53
N ALA A 187 -8.05 4.22 -10.82
CA ALA A 187 -7.55 2.91 -10.41
C ALA A 187 -8.23 2.45 -9.10
N PRO A 188 -9.09 1.42 -9.12
CA PRO A 188 -9.78 0.96 -7.91
C PRO A 188 -8.84 0.19 -6.97
N TYR A 189 -9.28 0.02 -5.72
CA TYR A 189 -8.72 -0.97 -4.81
C TYR A 189 -9.32 -2.33 -5.11
N GLU A 190 -8.50 -3.38 -5.25
CA GLU A 190 -8.98 -4.68 -5.64
C GLU A 190 -8.26 -5.80 -4.90
N LEU A 191 -9.04 -6.77 -4.41
CA LEU A 191 -8.58 -8.14 -4.30
C LEU A 191 -8.44 -8.70 -5.70
N GLN A 192 -7.22 -9.07 -6.08
CA GLN A 192 -6.88 -9.53 -7.42
C GLN A 192 -5.82 -10.62 -7.38
N THR A 193 -5.60 -11.30 -8.51
CA THR A 193 -4.57 -12.33 -8.55
C THR A 193 -3.19 -11.73 -8.32
N LEU A 194 -2.34 -12.40 -7.54
CA LEU A 194 -0.96 -11.96 -7.32
C LEU A 194 -0.19 -11.88 -8.66
N ASP A 195 -0.49 -12.78 -9.59
CA ASP A 195 0.05 -12.74 -10.94
C ASP A 195 -0.40 -11.51 -11.75
N LYS A 196 -1.64 -11.03 -11.59
CA LYS A 196 -2.08 -9.75 -12.21
C LYS A 196 -1.24 -8.60 -11.66
N VAL A 197 -1.01 -8.54 -10.34
CA VAL A 197 -0.12 -7.52 -9.74
C VAL A 197 1.28 -7.59 -10.34
N TYR A 198 1.89 -8.77 -10.39
CA TYR A 198 3.24 -8.93 -10.98
C TYR A 198 3.29 -8.54 -12.45
N ARG A 199 2.29 -8.90 -13.26
CA ARG A 199 2.24 -8.52 -14.68
C ARG A 199 2.04 -7.02 -14.88
N THR A 200 1.16 -6.38 -14.09
CA THR A 200 0.94 -4.92 -14.15
C THR A 200 2.22 -4.13 -13.91
N TYR A 201 3.12 -4.65 -13.09
CA TYR A 201 4.38 -4.00 -12.71
C TYR A 201 5.62 -4.70 -13.27
N GLU A 202 5.44 -5.51 -14.33
CA GLU A 202 6.51 -6.14 -15.09
C GLU A 202 7.51 -6.97 -14.26
N VAL A 203 7.08 -7.54 -13.13
CA VAL A 203 7.93 -8.42 -12.31
C VAL A 203 8.11 -9.76 -13.04
N PRO A 204 9.32 -10.10 -13.51
CA PRO A 204 9.51 -11.29 -14.32
C PRO A 204 9.07 -12.55 -13.59
N ASP A 205 8.54 -13.53 -14.34
CA ASP A 205 8.23 -14.85 -13.81
C ASP A 205 9.49 -15.71 -13.68
N LYS A 206 10.39 -15.24 -12.82
CA LYS A 206 11.63 -15.91 -12.46
C LYS A 206 11.70 -15.99 -10.94
N PRO A 207 12.02 -17.17 -10.36
CA PRO A 207 12.09 -17.32 -8.91
C PRO A 207 12.97 -16.27 -8.22
N GLY A 208 14.09 -15.87 -8.85
CA GLY A 208 15.00 -14.85 -8.32
C GLY A 208 14.44 -13.42 -8.25
N CYS A 209 13.34 -13.12 -8.95
CA CYS A 209 12.68 -11.81 -8.96
C CYS A 209 11.47 -11.76 -8.02
N ARG A 210 11.02 -12.93 -7.53
CA ARG A 210 9.83 -13.13 -6.70
C ARG A 210 10.17 -13.71 -5.32
N GLN A 211 11.22 -13.17 -4.69
CA GLN A 211 11.76 -13.66 -3.41
C GLN A 211 11.38 -12.77 -2.21
N ASN A 212 11.68 -13.24 -1.00
CA ASN A 212 11.54 -12.44 0.21
C ASN A 212 12.52 -11.26 0.26
N VAL A 213 13.71 -11.45 -0.30
CA VAL A 213 14.81 -10.48 -0.31
C VAL A 213 15.24 -10.18 -1.73
N ILE A 214 15.37 -8.89 -2.08
CA ILE A 214 15.89 -8.48 -3.38
C ILE A 214 17.40 -8.67 -3.40
N ASN A 215 17.88 -9.55 -4.28
CA ASN A 215 19.29 -9.65 -4.59
C ASN A 215 19.65 -8.64 -5.71
N SER A 216 20.02 -7.42 -5.33
CA SER A 216 20.43 -6.34 -6.25
C SER A 216 21.63 -6.69 -7.13
N LYS A 217 22.39 -7.73 -6.81
CA LYS A 217 23.51 -8.22 -7.63
C LYS A 217 23.04 -9.10 -8.79
N SER A 218 21.83 -9.65 -8.70
CA SER A 218 21.20 -10.38 -9.79
C SER A 218 20.54 -9.38 -10.74
N SER A 219 21.32 -8.84 -11.68
CA SER A 219 20.91 -7.77 -12.61
C SER A 219 19.81 -8.17 -13.61
N GLN A 220 19.21 -9.35 -13.49
CA GLN A 220 18.34 -9.93 -14.52
C GLN A 220 16.84 -9.63 -14.34
N CYS A 221 16.45 -8.99 -13.22
CA CYS A 221 15.04 -8.82 -12.88
C CYS A 221 14.43 -7.54 -13.43
N GLY A 222 15.16 -6.43 -13.56
CA GLY A 222 14.57 -5.11 -13.86
C GLY A 222 13.70 -4.60 -12.71
N GLN A 223 12.63 -5.34 -12.40
CA GLN A 223 11.73 -5.19 -11.27
C GLN A 223 11.77 -6.46 -10.42
N ALA A 224 11.81 -6.31 -9.10
CA ALA A 224 11.78 -7.43 -8.16
C ALA A 224 10.91 -7.10 -6.95
N VAL A 225 10.34 -8.11 -6.32
CA VAL A 225 9.57 -7.95 -5.07
C VAL A 225 10.42 -8.33 -3.85
N ALA A 226 10.20 -7.62 -2.76
CA ALA A 226 10.59 -8.02 -1.40
C ALA A 226 9.35 -8.05 -0.51
N PHE A 227 9.41 -8.83 0.57
CA PHE A 227 8.31 -8.96 1.52
C PHE A 227 8.70 -8.48 2.91
N TYR A 228 7.74 -7.86 3.60
CA TYR A 228 7.93 -7.24 4.90
C TYR A 228 6.84 -7.67 5.87
N ARG A 229 7.25 -7.88 7.13
CA ARG A 229 6.33 -8.03 8.25
C ARG A 229 6.43 -6.80 9.14
N CYS A 230 5.29 -6.23 9.48
CA CYS A 230 5.20 -4.96 10.18
C CYS A 230 4.37 -5.09 11.46
N ASP A 231 4.80 -4.40 12.51
CA ASP A 231 3.97 -4.04 13.66
C ASP A 231 3.11 -2.81 13.32
N SER A 232 1.98 -2.64 14.00
CA SER A 232 1.21 -1.38 13.91
C SER A 232 1.91 -0.24 14.65
N MET A 233 1.54 1.01 14.32
CA MET A 233 2.05 2.18 15.06
C MET A 233 1.63 2.13 16.53
N ASP A 234 0.38 1.73 16.81
CA ASP A 234 -0.13 1.58 18.18
C ASP A 234 0.67 0.54 18.97
N GLU A 235 0.91 -0.64 18.39
CA GLU A 235 1.70 -1.69 19.04
C GLU A 235 3.13 -1.22 19.34
N TYR A 236 3.73 -0.46 18.42
CA TYR A 236 5.04 0.14 18.65
C TYR A 236 5.02 1.14 19.81
N LEU A 237 4.04 2.06 19.83
CA LEU A 237 3.91 3.06 20.89
C LEU A 237 3.61 2.40 22.25
N GLU A 238 2.82 1.33 22.30
CA GLU A 238 2.54 0.56 23.51
C GLU A 238 3.79 -0.15 24.06
N LYS A 239 4.58 -0.78 23.18
CA LYS A 239 5.84 -1.44 23.55
C LYS A 239 6.89 -0.44 24.06
N ASN A 240 6.92 0.79 23.50
CA ASN A 240 7.89 1.82 23.85
C ASN A 240 7.31 2.82 24.87
N LYS A 241 7.11 2.38 26.11
CA LYS A 241 6.52 3.20 27.19
C LYS A 241 7.31 4.48 27.52
N ASN A 242 8.58 4.57 27.13
CA ASN A 242 9.42 5.75 27.35
C ASN A 242 9.15 6.90 26.37
N VAL A 243 8.33 6.67 25.32
CA VAL A 243 7.89 7.73 24.42
C VAL A 243 7.07 8.76 25.20
N PRO A 244 7.50 10.05 25.25
CA PRO A 244 6.80 11.09 26.00
C PRO A 244 5.34 11.27 25.56
N ASP A 245 4.45 11.59 26.51
CA ASP A 245 3.01 11.75 26.24
C ASP A 245 2.73 12.80 25.16
N GLN A 246 3.51 13.88 25.11
CA GLN A 246 3.40 14.90 24.07
C GLN A 246 3.65 14.36 22.65
N VAL A 247 4.56 13.40 22.49
CA VAL A 247 4.75 12.72 21.19
C VAL A 247 3.53 11.90 20.85
N ARG A 248 3.00 11.13 21.81
CA ARG A 248 1.80 10.30 21.61
C ARG A 248 0.60 11.14 21.21
N GLU A 249 0.40 12.27 21.90
CA GLU A 249 -0.64 13.24 21.57
C GLU A 249 -0.46 13.81 20.16
N SER A 250 0.78 14.10 19.76
CA SER A 250 1.10 14.56 18.40
C SER A 250 0.71 13.53 17.33
N PHE A 251 0.95 12.24 17.57
CA PHE A 251 0.48 11.17 16.68
C PHE A 251 -1.06 11.11 16.62
N LYS A 252 -1.75 11.19 17.77
CA LYS A 252 -3.22 11.20 17.80
C LYS A 252 -3.82 12.38 17.01
N ASN A 253 -3.23 13.57 17.15
CA ASN A 253 -3.66 14.76 16.42
C ASN A 253 -3.43 14.58 14.91
N MET A 254 -2.28 14.01 14.53
CA MET A 254 -2.01 13.65 13.13
C MET A 254 -3.02 12.63 12.59
N ASP A 255 -3.37 11.61 13.38
CA ASP A 255 -4.32 10.58 12.96
C ASP A 255 -5.72 11.17 12.73
N ALA A 256 -6.16 12.08 13.60
CA ALA A 256 -7.42 12.79 13.43
C ALA A 256 -7.43 13.64 12.15
N ALA A 257 -6.32 14.34 11.89
CA ALA A 257 -6.11 15.12 10.67
C ALA A 257 -6.17 14.26 9.39
N GLU A 258 -5.44 13.14 9.34
CA GLU A 258 -5.43 12.25 8.19
C GLU A 258 -6.80 11.60 7.95
N ASN A 259 -7.52 11.22 9.01
CA ASN A 259 -8.90 10.70 8.90
C ASN A 259 -9.85 11.74 8.29
N CYS A 260 -9.73 13.00 8.71
CA CYS A 260 -10.53 14.08 8.15
C CYS A 260 -10.26 14.27 6.65
N VAL A 261 -8.99 14.22 6.24
CA VAL A 261 -8.61 14.27 4.81
C VAL A 261 -9.21 13.08 4.05
N GLN A 262 -9.04 11.84 4.54
CA GLN A 262 -9.62 10.66 3.91
C GLN A 262 -11.13 10.81 3.68
N GLU A 263 -11.89 11.31 4.65
CA GLU A 263 -13.33 11.51 4.48
C GLU A 263 -13.65 12.46 3.31
N ALA A 264 -12.92 13.58 3.21
CA ALA A 264 -13.08 14.54 2.11
C ALA A 264 -12.71 13.96 0.73
N LEU A 265 -11.71 13.07 0.67
CA LEU A 265 -11.28 12.40 -0.57
C LEU A 265 -12.33 11.44 -1.13
N PHE A 266 -13.09 10.76 -0.25
CA PHE A 266 -14.09 9.76 -0.65
C PHE A 266 -15.52 10.28 -0.69
N LYS A 267 -15.85 11.38 0.00
CA LYS A 267 -17.18 12.00 -0.07
C LYS A 267 -17.32 13.03 -1.19
N GLY A 268 -16.21 13.50 -1.75
CA GLY A 268 -16.23 14.62 -2.70
C GLY A 268 -16.32 16.00 -2.03
N ASP A 269 -16.45 16.05 -0.70
CA ASP A 269 -16.62 17.29 0.06
C ASP A 269 -15.31 18.09 0.16
N THR A 270 -15.38 19.41 0.09
CA THR A 270 -14.25 20.26 0.46
C THR A 270 -13.96 20.12 1.96
N LEU A 271 -12.69 20.30 2.35
CA LEU A 271 -12.37 20.34 3.78
C LEU A 271 -13.14 21.48 4.44
N SER A 272 -13.71 21.20 5.60
CA SER A 272 -14.36 22.26 6.39
C SER A 272 -13.33 23.28 6.86
N VAL A 273 -13.78 24.49 7.19
CA VAL A 273 -12.92 25.53 7.78
C VAL A 273 -12.24 25.01 9.05
N GLU A 274 -12.98 24.29 9.89
CA GLU A 274 -12.46 23.72 11.13
C GLU A 274 -11.42 22.62 10.86
N ALA A 275 -11.64 21.78 9.85
CA ALA A 275 -10.65 20.78 9.43
C ALA A 275 -9.34 21.41 8.96
N ARG A 276 -9.42 22.45 8.13
CA ARG A 276 -8.23 23.21 7.67
C ARG A 276 -7.49 23.85 8.84
N LYS A 277 -8.24 24.45 9.78
CA LYS A 277 -7.67 25.03 10.99
C LYS A 277 -6.97 23.96 11.85
N ASN A 278 -7.58 22.80 12.06
CA ASN A 278 -6.99 21.72 12.84
C ASN A 278 -5.72 21.14 12.19
N LEU A 279 -5.70 21.01 10.86
CA LEU A 279 -4.51 20.59 10.12
C LEU A 279 -3.36 21.59 10.31
N ARG A 280 -3.66 22.88 10.18
CA ARG A 280 -2.69 23.97 10.38
C ARG A 280 -2.18 24.01 11.82
N ASP A 281 -3.08 24.00 12.79
CA ASP A 281 -2.76 24.07 14.23
C ASP A 281 -1.92 22.85 14.64
N THR A 282 -2.24 21.66 14.13
CA THR A 282 -1.44 20.43 14.31
C THR A 282 -0.05 20.58 13.70
N GLY A 283 0.06 21.10 12.48
CA GLY A 283 1.33 21.36 11.83
C GLY A 283 2.21 22.34 12.62
N LEU A 284 1.64 23.46 13.08
CA LEU A 284 2.34 24.44 13.89
C LEU A 284 2.79 23.86 15.25
N ALA A 285 1.90 23.15 15.94
CA ALA A 285 2.23 22.50 17.21
C ALA A 285 3.36 21.46 17.04
N LEU A 286 3.37 20.72 15.92
CA LEU A 286 4.44 19.79 15.58
C LEU A 286 5.77 20.50 15.32
N VAL A 287 5.76 21.65 14.64
CA VAL A 287 6.96 22.48 14.43
C VAL A 287 7.52 22.96 15.74
N GLU A 288 6.69 23.56 16.58
CA GLU A 288 7.11 24.05 17.88
C GLU A 288 7.65 22.91 18.75
N TYR A 289 6.96 21.77 18.74
CA TYR A 289 7.43 20.56 19.42
C TYR A 289 8.79 20.11 18.90
N LEU A 290 8.98 20.01 17.59
CA LEU A 290 10.22 19.52 16.97
C LEU A 290 11.40 20.50 17.14
N GLN A 291 11.13 21.80 17.18
CA GLN A 291 12.12 22.83 17.47
C GLN A 291 12.56 22.79 18.94
N SER A 292 11.61 22.64 19.87
CA SER A 292 11.87 22.58 21.32
C SER A 292 12.34 21.21 21.81
N ALA A 293 12.11 20.14 21.03
CA ALA A 293 12.52 18.77 21.37
C ALA A 293 14.02 18.65 21.71
N LYS A 294 14.87 19.54 21.18
CA LYS A 294 16.30 19.62 21.53
C LYS A 294 16.56 19.96 22.99
N SER A 295 15.78 20.87 23.54
CA SER A 295 15.97 21.40 24.90
C SER A 295 15.10 20.69 25.93
N LYS A 296 14.11 19.90 25.49
CA LYS A 296 13.24 19.11 26.35
C LYS A 296 13.99 17.91 26.96
N PRO A 297 14.19 17.86 28.29
CA PRO A 297 14.94 16.80 28.94
C PRO A 297 14.39 15.40 28.67
N GLU A 298 13.07 15.26 28.54
CA GLU A 298 12.38 14.01 28.27
C GLU A 298 12.70 13.45 26.87
N VAL A 299 12.80 14.31 25.86
CA VAL A 299 13.16 13.90 24.49
C VAL A 299 14.66 13.64 24.38
N ALA A 300 15.48 14.43 25.08
CA ALA A 300 16.92 14.24 25.14
C ALA A 300 17.32 12.89 25.78
N LYS A 301 16.48 12.35 26.67
CA LYS A 301 16.67 11.04 27.30
C LYS A 301 16.30 9.86 26.40
N MET A 302 15.59 10.08 25.28
CA MET A 302 15.24 9.02 24.35
C MET A 302 16.49 8.50 23.62
N LYS A 303 16.46 7.22 23.25
CA LYS A 303 17.48 6.66 22.35
C LYS A 303 17.45 7.40 21.03
N ALA A 304 18.62 7.67 20.44
CA ALA A 304 18.72 8.45 19.21
C ALA A 304 17.90 7.84 18.06
N GLU A 305 17.91 6.52 17.92
CA GLU A 305 17.16 5.79 16.88
C GLU A 305 15.64 5.93 17.05
N GLU A 306 15.14 5.79 18.29
CA GLU A 306 13.73 5.94 18.64
C GLU A 306 13.24 7.37 18.39
N ARG A 307 14.03 8.35 18.85
CA ARG A 307 13.77 9.76 18.59
C ARG A 307 13.76 10.05 17.09
N ASP A 308 14.79 9.65 16.37
CA ASP A 308 14.90 9.91 14.92
C ASP A 308 13.77 9.25 14.13
N PHE A 309 13.31 8.06 14.55
CA PHE A 309 12.16 7.39 13.97
C PHE A 309 10.86 8.18 14.20
N LEU A 310 10.54 8.52 15.45
CA LEU A 310 9.29 9.21 15.79
C LEU A 310 9.19 10.58 15.13
N LEU A 311 10.27 11.37 15.19
CA LEU A 311 10.29 12.69 14.57
C LEU A 311 10.29 12.60 13.03
N GLY A 312 10.99 11.60 12.46
CA GLY A 312 10.98 11.35 11.02
C GLY A 312 9.62 10.91 10.50
N SER A 313 8.89 10.08 11.25
CA SER A 313 7.54 9.64 10.92
C SER A 313 6.57 10.82 10.85
N LEU A 314 6.53 11.67 11.88
CA LEU A 314 5.66 12.86 11.89
C LEU A 314 5.98 13.82 10.74
N GLN A 315 7.27 14.02 10.44
CA GLN A 315 7.70 14.86 9.34
C GLN A 315 7.21 14.34 7.98
N LEU A 316 7.39 13.05 7.70
CA LEU A 316 6.99 12.44 6.42
C LEU A 316 5.47 12.44 6.24
N ARG A 317 4.72 12.14 7.31
CA ARG A 317 3.25 12.19 7.27
C ARG A 317 2.73 13.59 6.94
N LEU A 318 3.34 14.62 7.54
CA LEU A 318 2.97 16.01 7.29
C LEU A 318 3.27 16.47 5.86
N ALA A 319 4.43 16.07 5.32
CA ALA A 319 4.77 16.32 3.93
C ALA A 319 3.75 15.67 2.97
N ALA A 320 3.45 14.38 3.19
CA ALA A 320 2.51 13.63 2.37
C ALA A 320 1.07 14.18 2.44
N LEU A 321 0.66 14.72 3.60
CA LEU A 321 -0.59 15.46 3.71
C LEU A 321 -0.58 16.75 2.89
N GLY A 322 0.52 17.51 2.94
CA GLY A 322 0.70 18.70 2.10
C GLY A 322 0.53 18.39 0.61
N ASP A 323 1.17 17.31 0.13
CA ASP A 323 1.02 16.84 -1.26
C ASP A 323 -0.42 16.42 -1.57
N GLN A 324 -1.09 15.69 -0.66
CA GLN A 324 -2.49 15.30 -0.86
C GLN A 324 -3.43 16.51 -1.00
N LEU A 325 -3.23 17.56 -0.18
CA LEU A 325 -4.03 18.78 -0.28
C LEU A 325 -3.77 19.53 -1.59
N GLU A 326 -2.56 19.45 -2.13
CA GLU A 326 -2.25 20.03 -3.45
C GLU A 326 -3.06 19.36 -4.55
N PHE A 327 -3.14 18.02 -4.57
CA PHE A 327 -3.95 17.29 -5.54
C PHE A 327 -5.43 17.68 -5.45
N VAL A 328 -5.98 17.75 -4.24
CA VAL A 328 -7.36 18.21 -4.01
C VAL A 328 -7.56 19.63 -4.55
N ALA A 329 -6.62 20.53 -4.26
CA ALA A 329 -6.69 21.92 -4.68
C ALA A 329 -6.65 22.07 -6.21
N MET A 330 -5.76 21.32 -6.87
CA MET A 330 -5.61 21.35 -8.32
C MET A 330 -6.84 20.81 -9.04
N GLU A 331 -7.38 19.66 -8.62
CA GLU A 331 -8.53 19.05 -9.29
C GLU A 331 -9.83 19.83 -9.06
N ARG A 332 -10.00 20.41 -7.86
CA ARG A 332 -11.24 21.12 -7.49
C ARG A 332 -11.17 22.63 -7.66
N GLN A 333 -10.03 23.17 -8.07
CA GLN A 333 -9.77 24.61 -8.12
C GLN A 333 -10.02 25.30 -6.76
N ASP A 334 -9.72 24.60 -5.66
CA ASP A 334 -9.94 25.07 -4.29
C ASP A 334 -8.73 25.88 -3.78
N GLY A 335 -8.83 27.20 -3.85
CA GLY A 335 -7.77 28.11 -3.43
C GLY A 335 -7.40 28.03 -1.94
N GLU A 336 -8.35 27.65 -1.07
CA GLU A 336 -8.07 27.47 0.36
C GLU A 336 -7.31 26.17 0.62
N ALA A 337 -7.67 25.09 -0.10
CA ALA A 337 -6.87 23.86 -0.08
C ALA A 337 -5.45 24.09 -0.60
N PHE A 338 -5.29 24.92 -1.64
CA PHE A 338 -3.97 25.28 -2.19
C PHE A 338 -3.12 26.01 -1.15
N LYS A 339 -3.70 27.01 -0.46
CA LYS A 339 -3.01 27.74 0.61
C LYS A 339 -2.63 26.82 1.77
N ALA A 340 -3.55 25.96 2.22
CA ALA A 340 -3.28 24.99 3.27
C ALA A 340 -2.15 24.02 2.88
N SER A 341 -2.14 23.52 1.64
CA SER A 341 -1.05 22.69 1.11
C SER A 341 0.30 23.40 1.21
N GLY A 342 0.39 24.65 0.74
CA GLY A 342 1.61 25.45 0.81
C GLY A 342 2.11 25.64 2.24
N GLU A 343 1.20 25.92 3.18
CA GLU A 343 1.53 26.03 4.61
C GLU A 343 2.06 24.70 5.18
N LEU A 344 1.42 23.57 4.88
CA LEU A 344 1.88 22.25 5.35
C LEU A 344 3.23 21.85 4.77
N LYS A 345 3.47 22.11 3.47
CA LYS A 345 4.76 21.83 2.82
C LYS A 345 5.88 22.67 3.41
N TYR A 346 5.65 23.98 3.57
CA TYR A 346 6.61 24.88 4.22
C TYR A 346 6.95 24.40 5.64
N VAL A 347 5.94 24.02 6.40
CA VAL A 347 6.10 23.42 7.71
C VAL A 347 6.95 22.14 7.65
N ALA A 348 6.65 21.21 6.74
CA ALA A 348 7.41 19.97 6.58
C ALA A 348 8.90 20.21 6.21
N GLU A 349 9.18 21.21 5.37
CA GLU A 349 10.55 21.63 5.04
C GLU A 349 11.29 22.20 6.25
N MET A 350 10.65 23.06 7.04
CA MET A 350 11.21 23.58 8.29
C MET A 350 11.55 22.45 9.26
N LEU A 351 10.69 21.43 9.35
CA LEU A 351 10.94 20.24 10.15
C LEU A 351 12.15 19.45 9.63
N GLN A 352 12.24 19.22 8.33
CA GLN A 352 13.38 18.53 7.72
C GLN A 352 14.69 19.27 8.01
N ALA A 353 14.70 20.60 7.89
CA ALA A 353 15.86 21.42 8.22
C ALA A 353 16.25 21.30 9.70
N SER A 354 15.27 21.34 10.60
CA SER A 354 15.46 21.19 12.04
C SER A 354 16.00 19.81 12.42
N ALA A 355 15.50 18.75 11.79
CA ALA A 355 15.96 17.37 11.94
C ALA A 355 17.39 17.16 11.40
N LYS A 356 17.74 17.79 10.28
CA LYS A 356 19.12 17.80 9.78
C LYS A 356 20.08 18.49 10.76
N GLN A 357 19.65 19.56 11.42
CA GLN A 357 20.44 20.23 12.46
C GLN A 357 20.59 19.36 13.72
N LEU A 358 19.54 18.61 14.11
CA LEU A 358 19.61 17.64 15.23
C LEU A 358 20.75 16.62 15.02
N LYS A 359 20.82 16.03 13.83
CA LYS A 359 21.84 15.02 13.50
C LYS A 359 23.28 15.59 13.49
N LYS A 360 23.44 16.89 13.19
CA LYS A 360 24.75 17.55 13.22
C LYS A 360 25.23 17.85 14.65
N GLY A 361 24.32 18.20 15.55
CA GLY A 361 24.64 18.51 16.95
C GLY A 361 25.11 17.31 17.77
N ALA A 362 24.53 16.13 17.52
CA ALA A 362 24.86 14.89 18.26
C ALA A 362 26.22 14.25 17.88
N ARG A 363 26.94 14.81 16.89
CA ARG A 363 28.26 14.31 16.44
C ARG A 363 29.43 15.12 17.00
N LYS A 364 29.17 16.12 17.82
CA LYS A 364 30.16 16.85 18.61
C LYS A 364 30.11 16.33 20.03
#